data_AF-A0A7S3TIB0-F1
#
_entry.id   AF-A0A7S3TIB0-F1
#
_cell.length_a   1.000
_cell.length_b   1.000
_cell.length_c   1.000
_cell.angle_alpha   90.00
_cell.angle_beta   90.00
_cell.angle_gamma   90.00
#
_symmetry.space_group_name_H-M   'P 1'
#
loop_
_entity.id
_entity.type
_entity.pdbx_description
1 polymer ?
#
loop_
_entity_poly.entity_id
_entity_poly.type
_entity_poly.pdbx_seq_one_letter_code
_entity_poly.pdbx_strand_id
1 'polypeptide(L)'
;VQFYRMLAYYSARPETTVYYMDPDSVPLARFWLDRLMRDMHAQRPFSVLGSTYRGSNWDSFSDEEIPVALRRHLNGNAVYNVSHPFLLEALSQHSDELWTTVKHSSFDVQLSEGLFGDRNVSLEEAERVYGYKTTPLISNLAATLTVPRDIPDTVVLAHGAVYLQEWPVPGCPPTGLGADRAGSYPRSMLAAGAGTSLTLLISDFGDGDIDRLLASLRAAEEHLARPACAGSPLPFSRVAVLTNGAGSAARAAMSFLRRATGHFRLCRSGLPEEEEDVDSSLCDGSSGVPVEIGLRDTSVSAWWDICKANISTDWFMQVTSDFTLARNFKLPVDTDAAGTRLLPISPFLDFDSESCGRECRDEVSRVRAGILPAANRHYLQAQTVYRTDVRSEFCRALEAANELLPDPVDPTPTAYFAYMERVIGDVGSEQRAPPLPASPRPSTSPPPPSPSPSPPPSPP
;
A
#
# COMPACT_ATOMS: atom_id res chain seq x y z
N VAL A 1 -8.35 28.19 -0.51
CA VAL A 1 -8.73 29.40 0.27
C VAL A 1 -7.99 29.53 1.61
N GLN A 2 -8.14 28.60 2.56
CA GLN A 2 -7.52 28.74 3.91
C GLN A 2 -6.00 28.92 3.87
N PHE A 3 -5.30 28.14 3.02
CA PHE A 3 -3.85 28.25 2.85
C PHE A 3 -3.40 29.65 2.38
N TYR A 4 -4.04 30.22 1.34
CA TYR A 4 -3.72 31.57 0.84
C TYR A 4 -3.97 32.64 1.90
N ARG A 5 -5.09 32.56 2.63
CA ARG A 5 -5.37 33.48 3.74
C ARG A 5 -4.29 33.42 4.82
N MET A 6 -3.82 32.22 5.15
CA MET A 6 -2.71 32.02 6.10
C MET A 6 -1.42 32.67 5.58
N LEU A 7 -1.00 32.40 4.34
CA LEU A 7 0.22 33.00 3.79
C LEU A 7 0.11 34.53 3.67
N ALA A 8 -1.05 35.06 3.26
CA ALA A 8 -1.30 36.49 3.18
C ALA A 8 -1.24 37.17 4.55
N TYR A 9 -1.71 36.51 5.61
CA TYR A 9 -1.57 37.01 6.98
C TYR A 9 -0.09 37.14 7.38
N TYR A 10 0.75 36.17 7.02
CA TYR A 10 2.17 36.19 7.34
C TYR A 10 3.00 37.10 6.43
N SER A 11 2.58 37.33 5.19
CA SER A 11 3.30 38.21 4.25
C SER A 11 3.30 39.68 4.68
N ALA A 12 2.35 40.09 5.52
CA ALA A 12 2.33 41.39 6.17
C ALA A 12 3.51 41.63 7.14
N ARG A 13 4.30 40.59 7.45
CA ARG A 13 5.48 40.66 8.31
C ARG A 13 6.76 40.43 7.48
N PRO A 14 7.66 41.41 7.37
CA PRO A 14 8.89 41.26 6.60
C PRO A 14 9.77 40.15 7.17
N GLU A 15 10.52 39.50 6.28
CA GLU A 15 11.48 38.41 6.59
C GLU A 15 10.86 37.17 7.24
N THR A 16 9.54 36.99 7.09
CA THR A 16 8.84 35.85 7.65
C THR A 16 9.01 34.62 6.78
N THR A 17 9.39 33.51 7.42
CA THR A 17 9.35 32.18 6.82
C THR A 17 8.33 31.34 7.57
N VAL A 18 7.47 30.64 6.84
CA VAL A 18 6.40 29.80 7.40
C VAL A 18 6.64 28.38 6.93
N TYR A 19 6.75 27.44 7.87
CA TYR A 19 6.65 26.02 7.54
C TYR A 19 5.19 25.59 7.69
N TYR A 20 4.60 25.03 6.62
CA TYR A 20 3.24 24.47 6.65
C TYR A 20 3.34 22.96 6.77
N MET A 21 2.64 22.40 7.76
CA MET A 21 2.59 20.96 8.01
C MET A 21 1.13 20.51 8.01
N ASP A 22 0.78 19.69 7.02
CA ASP A 22 -0.53 19.06 6.93
C ASP A 22 -0.73 18.01 8.04
N PRO A 23 -1.99 17.71 8.42
CA PRO A 23 -2.28 16.73 9.47
C PRO A 23 -1.80 15.31 9.19
N ASP A 24 -1.53 14.96 7.92
CA ASP A 24 -1.06 13.64 7.47
C ASP A 24 0.48 13.57 7.34
N SER A 25 1.19 14.56 7.88
CA SER A 25 2.66 14.56 7.97
C SER A 25 3.15 13.94 9.28
N VAL A 26 4.13 13.04 9.17
CA VAL A 26 4.72 12.32 10.31
C VAL A 26 6.21 12.65 10.44
N PRO A 27 6.63 13.21 11.58
CA PRO A 27 8.05 13.37 11.89
C PRO A 27 8.73 12.02 12.13
N LEU A 28 9.86 11.80 11.47
CA LEU A 28 10.57 10.52 11.50
C LEU A 28 11.82 10.53 12.36
N ALA A 29 12.28 11.69 12.83
CA ALA A 29 13.51 11.83 13.56
C ALA A 29 13.37 12.76 14.78
N ARG A 30 14.17 12.51 15.81
CA ARG A 30 14.37 13.48 16.89
C ARG A 30 14.98 14.76 16.32
N PHE A 31 14.56 15.90 16.87
CA PHE A 31 15.04 17.23 16.44
C PHE A 31 14.83 17.48 14.94
N TRP A 32 13.78 16.90 14.35
CA TRP A 32 13.46 17.05 12.92
C TRP A 32 13.29 18.53 12.54
N LEU A 33 12.66 19.33 13.39
CA LEU A 33 12.45 20.75 13.14
C LEU A 33 13.79 21.51 13.15
N ASP A 34 14.70 21.21 14.08
CA ASP A 34 16.05 21.81 14.10
C ASP A 34 16.85 21.48 12.84
N ARG A 35 16.72 20.24 12.33
CA ARG A 35 17.35 19.83 11.08
C ARG A 35 16.76 20.60 9.90
N LEU A 36 15.42 20.72 9.83
CA LEU A 36 14.73 21.48 8.80
C LEU A 36 15.09 22.98 8.85
N MET A 37 15.18 23.57 10.04
CA MET A 37 15.58 24.97 10.21
C MET A 37 17.04 25.21 9.75
N ARG A 38 17.97 24.30 10.04
CA ARG A 38 19.35 24.42 9.55
C ARG A 38 19.43 24.34 8.03
N ASP A 39 18.70 23.40 7.41
CA ASP A 39 18.64 23.28 5.95
C ASP A 39 18.00 24.54 5.33
N MET A 40 16.87 24.98 5.88
CA MET A 40 16.23 26.25 5.51
C MET A 40 17.23 27.41 5.50
N HIS A 41 18.04 27.57 6.55
CA HIS A 41 19.05 28.63 6.60
C HIS A 41 20.15 28.46 5.54
N ALA A 42 20.61 27.24 5.31
CA ALA A 42 21.62 26.93 4.30
C ALA A 42 21.14 27.15 2.86
N GLN A 43 19.84 26.95 2.61
CA GLN A 43 19.22 27.05 1.29
C GLN A 43 18.82 28.47 0.89
N ARG A 44 18.99 29.47 1.77
CA ARG A 44 18.67 30.88 1.45
C ARG A 44 19.55 31.41 0.30
N PRO A 45 19.01 32.27 -0.60
CA PRO A 45 17.60 32.66 -0.70
C PRO A 45 16.73 31.58 -1.35
N PHE A 46 15.46 31.52 -0.95
CA PHE A 46 14.43 30.66 -1.55
C PHE A 46 13.05 31.33 -1.46
N SER A 47 12.11 30.91 -2.30
CA SER A 47 10.67 31.22 -2.20
C SER A 47 9.92 30.07 -1.55
N VAL A 48 10.13 28.86 -2.06
CA VAL A 48 9.57 27.60 -1.55
C VAL A 48 10.73 26.61 -1.41
N LEU A 49 10.83 25.97 -0.25
CA LEU A 49 11.74 24.86 -0.01
C LEU A 49 10.91 23.64 0.40
N GLY A 50 10.75 22.69 -0.51
CA GLY A 50 9.82 21.57 -0.35
C GLY A 50 10.31 20.27 -0.98
N SER A 51 9.40 19.35 -1.28
CA SER A 51 9.74 18.08 -1.95
C SER A 51 8.78 17.78 -3.09
N THR A 52 9.31 17.23 -4.18
CA THR A 52 8.52 16.67 -5.27
C THR A 52 7.93 15.31 -4.87
N TYR A 53 6.93 14.84 -5.61
CA TYR A 53 6.40 13.49 -5.45
C TYR A 53 7.49 12.42 -5.55
N ARG A 54 7.50 11.49 -4.58
CA ARG A 54 8.44 10.36 -4.48
C ARG A 54 7.74 9.02 -4.25
N GLY A 55 6.41 9.00 -4.34
CA GLY A 55 5.66 7.75 -4.22
C GLY A 55 5.67 6.94 -5.52
N SER A 56 5.02 5.77 -5.49
CA SER A 56 4.94 4.83 -6.60
C SER A 56 3.57 4.77 -7.29
N ASN A 57 2.58 5.53 -6.79
CA ASN A 57 1.23 5.58 -7.36
C ASN A 57 1.23 6.08 -8.81
N TRP A 58 2.30 6.75 -9.25
CA TRP A 58 2.42 7.28 -10.61
C TRP A 58 3.31 6.45 -11.54
N ASP A 59 3.93 5.37 -11.05
CA ASP A 59 4.94 4.59 -11.79
C ASP A 59 4.40 3.95 -13.08
N SER A 60 3.07 3.73 -13.16
CA SER A 60 2.41 3.17 -14.32
C SER A 60 2.10 4.17 -15.42
N PHE A 61 2.19 5.48 -15.15
CA PHE A 61 1.93 6.52 -16.14
C PHE A 61 3.24 6.92 -16.82
N SER A 62 3.14 7.21 -18.11
CA SER A 62 4.21 7.84 -18.86
C SER A 62 4.37 9.31 -18.46
N ASP A 63 5.56 9.84 -18.71
CA ASP A 63 5.87 11.26 -18.51
C ASP A 63 4.99 12.22 -19.34
N GLU A 64 4.38 11.72 -20.42
CA GLU A 64 3.48 12.48 -21.30
C GLU A 64 2.06 12.58 -20.73
N GLU A 65 1.62 11.61 -19.93
CA GLU A 65 0.30 11.58 -19.30
C GLU A 65 0.21 12.52 -18.09
N ILE A 66 1.33 12.80 -17.43
CA ILE A 66 1.38 13.67 -16.26
C ILE A 66 1.87 15.07 -16.64
N PRO A 67 1.05 16.13 -16.48
CA PRO A 67 1.43 17.50 -16.78
C PRO A 67 2.74 17.91 -16.10
N VAL A 68 3.57 18.70 -16.80
CA VAL A 68 4.89 19.14 -16.31
C VAL A 68 4.80 19.84 -14.95
N ALA A 69 3.81 20.72 -14.79
CA ALA A 69 3.57 21.40 -13.52
C ALA A 69 3.27 20.41 -12.38
N LEU A 70 2.48 19.37 -12.65
CA LEU A 70 2.17 18.33 -11.67
C LEU A 70 3.38 17.44 -11.35
N ARG A 71 4.25 17.16 -12.32
CA ARG A 71 5.50 16.42 -12.05
C ARG A 71 6.51 17.22 -11.23
N ARG A 72 6.52 18.55 -11.39
CA ARG A 72 7.54 19.45 -10.80
C ARG A 72 7.09 20.19 -9.55
N HIS A 73 5.81 20.08 -9.16
CA HIS A 73 5.33 20.80 -7.98
C HIS A 73 6.06 20.33 -6.72
N LEU A 74 6.39 21.29 -5.87
CA LEU A 74 6.78 21.06 -4.48
C LEU A 74 5.50 21.01 -3.67
N ASN A 75 5.29 19.93 -2.93
CA ASN A 75 4.06 19.71 -2.20
C ASN A 75 3.81 20.77 -1.12
N GLY A 76 2.56 20.81 -0.65
CA GLY A 76 2.14 21.75 0.39
C GLY A 76 2.98 21.75 1.66
N ASN A 77 3.62 20.64 2.02
CA ASN A 77 4.45 20.50 3.23
C ASN A 77 5.86 21.05 3.01
N ALA A 78 5.92 22.36 2.77
CA ALA A 78 7.12 23.08 2.43
C ALA A 78 7.34 24.28 3.35
N VAL A 79 8.54 24.82 3.26
CA VAL A 79 8.91 26.07 3.91
C VAL A 79 8.73 27.20 2.90
N TYR A 80 7.92 28.19 3.25
CA TYR A 80 7.55 29.33 2.42
C TYR A 80 8.21 30.61 2.94
N ASN A 81 9.00 31.27 2.11
CA ASN A 81 9.46 32.62 2.38
C ASN A 81 8.43 33.62 1.85
N VAL A 82 7.47 33.98 2.69
CA VAL A 82 6.31 34.80 2.29
C VAL A 82 6.66 36.26 1.93
N SER A 83 7.91 36.67 2.13
CA SER A 83 8.45 37.94 1.66
C SER A 83 9.10 37.86 0.27
N HIS A 84 9.20 36.66 -0.33
CA HIS A 84 9.82 36.49 -1.65
C HIS A 84 8.92 37.07 -2.76
N PRO A 85 9.46 37.82 -3.74
CA PRO A 85 8.67 38.46 -4.80
C PRO A 85 7.72 37.52 -5.53
N PHE A 86 8.19 36.31 -5.87
CA PHE A 86 7.37 35.27 -6.49
C PHE A 86 6.10 34.91 -5.67
N LEU A 87 6.23 34.72 -4.36
CA LEU A 87 5.08 34.38 -3.52
C LEU A 87 4.17 35.59 -3.31
N LEU A 88 4.70 36.81 -3.22
CA LEU A 88 3.90 38.03 -3.16
C LEU A 88 3.06 38.22 -4.43
N GLU A 89 3.65 37.95 -5.60
CA GLU A 89 2.94 37.97 -6.88
C GLU A 89 1.82 36.91 -6.90
N ALA A 90 2.12 35.66 -6.53
CA ALA A 90 1.13 34.60 -6.47
C ALA A 90 -0.02 34.91 -5.49
N LEU A 91 0.29 35.49 -4.32
CA LEU A 91 -0.71 35.92 -3.34
C LEU A 91 -1.58 37.07 -3.87
N SER A 92 -1.01 37.98 -4.67
CA SER A 92 -1.76 39.10 -5.26
C SER A 92 -2.81 38.67 -6.29
N GLN A 93 -2.63 37.49 -6.89
CA GLN A 93 -3.55 36.89 -7.84
C GLN A 93 -4.69 36.11 -7.17
N HIS A 94 -4.64 35.92 -5.85
CA HIS A 94 -5.67 35.21 -5.10
C HIS A 94 -6.92 36.06 -4.89
N SER A 95 -8.10 35.48 -5.13
CA SER A 95 -9.41 36.10 -4.86
C SER A 95 -10.32 35.10 -4.16
N ASP A 96 -10.73 35.38 -2.94
CA ASP A 96 -11.61 34.51 -2.15
C ASP A 96 -12.92 34.18 -2.90
N GLU A 97 -13.48 35.14 -3.65
CA GLU A 97 -14.73 34.97 -4.39
C GLU A 97 -14.58 34.00 -5.57
N LEU A 98 -13.52 34.15 -6.36
CA LEU A 98 -13.25 33.27 -7.49
C LEU A 98 -12.90 31.85 -7.01
N TRP A 99 -12.09 31.75 -5.96
CA TRP A 99 -11.60 30.48 -5.44
C TRP A 99 -12.65 29.66 -4.69
N THR A 100 -13.79 30.25 -4.34
CA THR A 100 -14.91 29.53 -3.74
C THR A 100 -15.93 29.06 -4.78
N THR A 101 -15.88 29.60 -5.99
CA THR A 101 -16.91 29.40 -7.03
C THR A 101 -16.39 28.70 -8.28
N VAL A 102 -15.07 28.72 -8.52
CA VAL A 102 -14.43 28.14 -9.70
C VAL A 102 -13.48 27.02 -9.30
N LYS A 103 -13.50 25.91 -10.05
CA LYS A 103 -12.51 24.82 -9.87
C LYS A 103 -11.12 25.33 -10.21
N HIS A 104 -10.16 25.03 -9.35
CA HIS A 104 -8.76 25.38 -9.53
C HIS A 104 -7.89 24.24 -9.00
N SER A 105 -6.64 24.19 -9.44
CA SER A 105 -5.62 23.28 -8.90
C SER A 105 -5.39 23.53 -7.40
N SER A 106 -4.79 22.56 -6.71
CA SER A 106 -4.29 22.79 -5.35
C SER A 106 -3.22 23.90 -5.40
N PHE A 107 -3.04 24.61 -4.28
CA PHE A 107 -2.23 25.83 -4.26
C PHE A 107 -0.77 25.59 -4.68
N ASP A 108 -0.22 24.46 -4.28
CA ASP A 108 1.16 24.03 -4.54
C ASP A 108 1.37 23.68 -6.02
N VAL A 109 0.39 22.99 -6.60
CA VAL A 109 0.31 22.74 -8.04
C VAL A 109 0.16 24.06 -8.80
N GLN A 110 -0.64 25.01 -8.31
CA GLN A 110 -0.81 26.29 -9.00
C GLN A 110 0.47 27.16 -8.99
N LEU A 111 1.26 27.14 -7.91
CA LEU A 111 2.59 27.77 -7.91
C LEU A 111 3.49 27.16 -8.99
N SER A 112 3.41 25.84 -9.17
CA SER A 112 4.11 25.10 -10.21
C SER A 112 3.59 25.44 -11.61
N GLU A 113 2.28 25.55 -11.81
CA GLU A 113 1.64 25.98 -13.06
C GLU A 113 2.11 27.38 -13.47
N GLY A 114 2.15 28.33 -12.54
CA GLY A 114 2.64 29.68 -12.82
C GLY A 114 4.11 29.73 -13.24
N LEU A 115 4.95 28.78 -12.80
CA LEU A 115 6.36 28.70 -13.20
C LEU A 115 6.53 27.91 -14.50
N PHE A 116 6.13 26.65 -14.49
CA PHE A 116 6.44 25.69 -15.56
C PHE A 116 5.39 25.66 -16.67
N GLY A 117 4.17 26.10 -16.40
CA GLY A 117 3.11 26.26 -17.39
C GLY A 117 3.17 27.65 -18.03
N ASP A 118 2.76 28.68 -17.27
CA ASP A 118 2.54 30.03 -17.80
C ASP A 118 3.83 30.72 -18.25
N ARG A 119 4.88 30.64 -17.41
CA ARG A 119 6.19 31.24 -17.70
C ARG A 119 7.13 30.29 -18.45
N ASN A 120 6.79 29.00 -18.53
CA ASN A 120 7.58 27.96 -19.18
C ASN A 120 9.07 27.94 -18.75
N VAL A 121 9.34 28.14 -17.45
CA VAL A 121 10.72 28.18 -16.93
C VAL A 121 11.33 26.79 -16.83
N SER A 122 12.65 26.68 -16.91
CA SER A 122 13.35 25.42 -16.63
C SER A 122 13.45 25.16 -15.12
N LEU A 123 13.76 23.92 -14.70
CA LEU A 123 14.01 23.61 -13.28
C LEU A 123 15.21 24.41 -12.72
N GLU A 124 16.28 24.52 -13.49
CA GLU A 124 17.47 25.29 -13.11
C GLU A 124 17.14 26.78 -12.92
N GLU A 125 16.29 27.33 -13.80
CA GLU A 125 15.84 28.70 -13.68
C GLU A 125 14.87 28.91 -12.50
N ALA A 126 13.93 27.98 -12.28
CA ALA A 126 13.05 27.98 -11.12
C ALA A 126 13.86 28.01 -9.81
N GLU A 127 14.92 27.22 -9.73
CA GLU A 127 15.81 27.18 -8.56
C GLU A 127 16.60 28.48 -8.40
N ARG A 128 17.28 28.92 -9.48
CA ARG A 128 18.23 30.03 -9.44
C ARG A 128 17.57 31.40 -9.32
N VAL A 129 16.46 31.61 -10.04
CA VAL A 129 15.79 32.92 -10.16
C VAL A 129 14.64 33.05 -9.18
N TYR A 130 13.82 32.00 -9.06
CA TYR A 130 12.62 32.02 -8.24
C TYR A 130 12.84 31.42 -6.86
N GLY A 131 14.00 30.83 -6.59
CA GLY A 131 14.27 30.19 -5.30
C GLY A 131 13.33 29.01 -5.03
N TYR A 132 12.81 28.36 -6.07
CA TYR A 132 11.91 27.21 -5.97
C TYR A 132 12.76 25.94 -5.83
N LYS A 133 13.04 25.55 -4.58
CA LYS A 133 14.09 24.60 -4.22
C LYS A 133 13.53 23.31 -3.61
N THR A 134 14.20 22.20 -3.89
CA THR A 134 13.92 20.93 -3.23
C THR A 134 14.79 20.76 -1.97
N THR A 135 14.28 20.03 -0.99
CA THR A 135 15.05 19.55 0.17
C THR A 135 14.97 18.01 0.25
N PRO A 136 16.08 17.31 0.58
CA PRO A 136 16.06 15.87 0.82
C PRO A 136 15.48 15.50 2.19
N LEU A 137 15.17 16.50 3.03
CA LEU A 137 14.66 16.29 4.39
C LEU A 137 13.15 16.01 4.45
N ILE A 138 12.42 16.32 3.39
CA ILE A 138 10.97 16.09 3.28
C ILE A 138 10.72 15.06 2.18
N SER A 139 9.83 14.10 2.44
CA SER A 139 9.38 13.13 1.43
C SER A 139 7.89 13.24 1.20
N ASN A 140 7.50 13.67 0.00
CA ASN A 140 6.11 13.68 -0.43
C ASN A 140 5.72 12.31 -1.02
N LEU A 141 4.83 11.60 -0.35
CA LEU A 141 4.37 10.28 -0.75
C LEU A 141 2.89 10.30 -1.22
N ALA A 142 2.13 11.38 -1.03
CA ALA A 142 0.77 11.57 -1.56
C ALA A 142 -0.12 10.30 -1.61
N ALA A 143 -0.49 9.80 -0.43
CA ALA A 143 -1.22 8.56 -0.20
C ALA A 143 -0.58 7.27 -0.76
N THR A 144 0.75 7.22 -0.88
CA THR A 144 1.45 6.01 -1.34
C THR A 144 1.62 5.01 -0.20
N LEU A 145 1.31 3.75 -0.49
CA LEU A 145 1.64 2.61 0.38
C LEU A 145 3.15 2.56 0.60
N THR A 146 3.58 2.81 1.83
CA THR A 146 4.99 3.03 2.15
C THR A 146 5.41 2.13 3.30
N VAL A 147 6.52 1.43 3.12
CA VAL A 147 7.18 0.72 4.22
C VAL A 147 8.44 1.47 4.66
N PRO A 148 8.92 1.28 5.91
CA PRO A 148 10.05 2.04 6.44
C PRO A 148 11.30 2.08 5.55
N ARG A 149 11.67 0.98 4.86
CA ARG A 149 12.85 0.96 3.97
C ARG A 149 12.74 1.88 2.75
N ASP A 150 11.53 2.28 2.36
CA ASP A 150 11.32 3.12 1.18
C ASP A 150 11.66 4.58 1.46
N ILE A 151 11.78 4.96 2.73
CA ILE A 151 11.99 6.33 3.14
C ILE A 151 13.50 6.57 3.33
N PRO A 152 14.14 7.45 2.52
CA PRO A 152 15.57 7.70 2.65
C PRO A 152 16.00 8.17 4.05
N ASP A 153 17.24 7.84 4.44
CA ASP A 153 17.83 8.22 5.73
C ASP A 153 17.98 9.74 5.94
N THR A 154 17.92 10.51 4.86
CA THR A 154 17.92 11.98 4.93
C THR A 154 16.58 12.54 5.39
N VAL A 155 15.47 11.82 5.18
CA VAL A 155 14.11 12.34 5.38
C VAL A 155 13.78 12.44 6.86
N VAL A 156 13.53 13.64 7.37
CA VAL A 156 13.13 13.85 8.78
C VAL A 156 11.62 13.97 8.93
N LEU A 157 10.90 14.12 7.81
CA LEU A 157 9.46 14.26 7.74
C LEU A 157 8.91 13.60 6.46
N ALA A 158 7.91 12.73 6.60
CA ALA A 158 7.19 12.16 5.48
C ALA A 158 5.74 12.65 5.48
N HIS A 159 5.27 13.08 4.31
CA HIS A 159 3.92 13.57 4.09
C HIS A 159 3.11 12.59 3.23
N GLY A 160 1.86 12.33 3.65
CA GLY A 160 0.92 11.53 2.87
C GLY A 160 1.34 10.06 2.74
N ALA A 161 2.15 9.54 3.66
CA ALA A 161 2.51 8.12 3.63
C ALA A 161 1.36 7.27 4.20
N VAL A 162 0.94 6.25 3.47
CA VAL A 162 0.09 5.18 4.03
C VAL A 162 1.04 4.11 4.56
N TYR A 163 1.33 4.18 5.85
CA TYR A 163 2.33 3.33 6.48
C TYR A 163 1.88 1.88 6.55
N LEU A 164 2.67 1.01 5.95
CA LEU A 164 2.57 -0.43 6.07
C LEU A 164 3.78 -0.96 6.83
N GLN A 165 3.58 -2.08 7.50
CA GLN A 165 4.71 -2.86 7.99
C GLN A 165 5.26 -3.68 6.82
N GLU A 166 6.58 -3.83 6.76
CA GLU A 166 7.16 -4.88 5.90
C GLU A 166 6.82 -6.23 6.49
N TRP A 167 6.54 -7.22 5.64
CA TRP A 167 6.53 -8.60 6.12
C TRP A 167 7.87 -8.88 6.83
N PRO A 168 7.87 -9.06 8.16
CA PRO A 168 9.11 -8.99 8.89
C PRO A 168 9.84 -10.31 8.74
N VAL A 169 11.10 -10.25 8.34
CA VAL A 169 12.03 -11.37 8.53
C VAL A 169 12.37 -11.40 10.03
N PRO A 170 12.06 -12.48 10.77
CA PRO A 170 12.37 -12.56 12.19
C PRO A 170 13.83 -12.23 12.48
N GLY A 171 14.07 -11.30 13.40
CA GLY A 171 15.44 -10.88 13.77
C GLY A 171 16.13 -9.93 12.78
N CYS A 172 15.50 -9.58 11.66
CA CYS A 172 15.97 -8.56 10.73
C CYS A 172 15.29 -7.23 11.06
N PRO A 173 15.97 -6.25 11.69
CA PRO A 173 15.38 -4.95 11.94
C PRO A 173 15.03 -4.26 10.61
N PRO A 174 13.97 -3.44 10.55
CA PRO A 174 13.72 -2.57 9.41
C PRO A 174 14.97 -1.70 9.18
N THR A 175 15.62 -1.85 8.05
CA THR A 175 16.70 -0.94 7.65
C THR A 175 16.11 0.44 7.35
N GLY A 176 16.86 1.49 7.65
CA GLY A 176 16.44 2.89 7.41
C GLY A 176 15.90 3.59 8.67
N LEU A 177 15.73 2.85 9.76
CA LEU A 177 15.45 3.43 11.07
C LEU A 177 16.74 3.34 11.89
N GLY A 178 17.60 4.36 11.79
CA GLY A 178 18.65 4.55 12.80
C GLY A 178 18.04 4.49 14.21
N ALA A 179 18.84 4.29 15.26
CA ALA A 179 18.33 4.22 16.65
C ALA A 179 17.39 5.40 17.01
N ASP A 180 17.53 6.54 16.33
CA ASP A 180 16.69 7.73 16.44
C ASP A 180 15.28 7.62 15.83
N ARG A 181 15.03 6.67 14.92
CA ARG A 181 13.76 6.49 14.20
C ARG A 181 13.01 5.19 14.57
N ALA A 182 13.49 4.39 15.52
CA ALA A 182 12.89 3.10 15.88
C ALA A 182 11.39 3.17 16.33
N GLY A 183 10.85 4.38 16.55
CA GLY A 183 9.43 4.63 16.82
C GLY A 183 8.72 5.47 15.76
N SER A 184 9.26 5.60 14.54
CA SER A 184 8.65 6.43 13.48
C SER A 184 7.59 5.69 12.67
N TYR A 185 7.53 4.35 12.75
CA TYR A 185 6.36 3.63 12.29
C TYR A 185 5.22 3.92 13.28
N PRO A 186 4.05 4.41 12.83
CA PRO A 186 3.00 4.88 13.72
C PRO A 186 2.32 3.79 14.55
N ARG A 187 2.66 2.50 14.33
CA ARG A 187 2.17 1.38 15.14
C ARG A 187 3.29 0.62 15.84
N SER A 188 2.90 -0.16 16.83
CA SER A 188 3.81 -1.05 17.56
C SER A 188 4.50 -2.01 16.59
N MET A 189 5.82 -2.07 16.69
CA MET A 189 6.61 -3.09 15.99
C MET A 189 6.16 -4.48 16.47
N LEU A 190 6.11 -5.43 15.53
CA LEU A 190 5.75 -6.80 15.84
C LEU A 190 6.78 -7.43 16.81
N ALA A 191 6.29 -8.06 17.89
CA ALA A 191 7.13 -8.72 18.88
C ALA A 191 7.93 -9.89 18.27
N ALA A 192 9.13 -10.13 18.80
CA ALA A 192 9.94 -11.30 18.44
C ALA A 192 9.17 -12.59 18.74
N GLY A 193 8.92 -13.42 17.72
CA GLY A 193 8.19 -14.68 17.84
C GLY A 193 6.71 -14.63 17.45
N ALA A 194 6.17 -13.48 17.04
CA ALA A 194 4.91 -13.48 16.32
C ALA A 194 5.07 -14.28 15.02
N GLY A 195 4.17 -15.25 14.77
CA GLY A 195 4.25 -16.16 13.64
C GLY A 195 4.23 -15.41 12.30
N THR A 196 5.41 -15.23 11.70
CA THR A 196 5.59 -14.55 10.40
C THR A 196 6.19 -15.45 9.34
N SER A 197 6.32 -16.75 9.62
CA SER A 197 6.70 -17.72 8.60
C SER A 197 5.63 -17.77 7.51
N LEU A 198 6.04 -17.60 6.25
CA LEU A 198 5.17 -17.64 5.08
C LEU A 198 5.61 -18.76 4.13
N THR A 199 4.68 -19.59 3.68
CA THR A 199 4.92 -20.50 2.55
C THR A 199 4.53 -19.81 1.24
N LEU A 200 5.39 -19.91 0.22
CA LEU A 200 5.01 -19.61 -1.17
C LEU A 200 4.45 -20.88 -1.80
N LEU A 201 3.15 -20.91 -2.06
CA LEU A 201 2.48 -21.96 -2.82
C LEU A 201 2.46 -21.57 -4.31
N ILE A 202 3.11 -22.36 -5.15
CA ILE A 202 3.18 -22.17 -6.60
C ILE A 202 2.30 -23.19 -7.28
N SER A 203 1.24 -22.70 -7.92
CA SER A 203 0.41 -23.47 -8.84
C SER A 203 1.07 -23.47 -10.23
N ASP A 204 1.81 -24.52 -10.56
CA ASP A 204 2.51 -24.66 -11.84
C ASP A 204 1.65 -25.39 -12.88
N PHE A 205 1.61 -24.86 -14.10
CA PHE A 205 0.87 -25.46 -15.22
C PHE A 205 1.77 -26.31 -16.13
N GLY A 206 3.10 -26.23 -15.97
CA GLY A 206 4.06 -27.05 -16.71
C GLY A 206 4.36 -26.57 -18.13
N ASP A 207 3.99 -25.33 -18.45
CA ASP A 207 4.29 -24.58 -19.68
C ASP A 207 5.74 -24.08 -19.77
N GLY A 208 6.43 -24.02 -18.63
CA GLY A 208 7.82 -23.55 -18.52
C GLY A 208 7.96 -22.15 -17.91
N ASP A 209 6.85 -21.49 -17.57
CA ASP A 209 6.85 -20.13 -17.01
C ASP A 209 7.43 -20.07 -15.59
N ILE A 210 7.57 -21.21 -14.91
CA ILE A 210 8.26 -21.31 -13.62
C ILE A 210 9.69 -20.72 -13.68
N ASP A 211 10.39 -20.82 -14.82
CA ASP A 211 11.70 -20.22 -14.99
C ASP A 211 11.66 -18.68 -14.87
N ARG A 212 10.60 -18.05 -15.37
CA ARG A 212 10.38 -16.61 -15.31
C ARG A 212 10.07 -16.16 -13.88
N LEU A 213 9.22 -16.91 -13.18
CA LEU A 213 8.92 -16.69 -11.76
C LEU A 213 10.20 -16.75 -10.92
N LEU A 214 11.02 -17.81 -11.08
CA LEU A 214 12.28 -17.97 -10.35
C LEU A 214 13.28 -16.84 -10.63
N ALA A 215 13.37 -16.37 -11.88
CA ALA A 215 14.18 -15.20 -12.21
C ALA A 215 13.71 -13.94 -11.48
N SER A 216 12.39 -13.71 -11.40
CA SER A 216 11.83 -12.56 -10.69
C SER A 216 12.03 -12.64 -9.17
N LEU A 217 11.91 -13.85 -8.57
CA LEU A 217 12.21 -14.09 -7.16
C LEU A 217 13.65 -13.73 -6.83
N ARG A 218 14.60 -14.22 -7.63
CA ARG A 218 16.03 -13.91 -7.46
C ARG A 218 16.31 -12.42 -7.60
N ALA A 219 15.72 -11.75 -8.60
CA ALA A 219 15.90 -10.32 -8.78
C ALA A 219 15.35 -9.50 -7.60
N ALA A 220 14.25 -9.95 -7.00
CA ALA A 220 13.71 -9.34 -5.78
C ALA A 220 14.61 -9.62 -4.57
N GLU A 221 15.13 -10.84 -4.41
CA GLU A 221 16.08 -11.18 -3.36
C GLU A 221 17.35 -10.32 -3.43
N GLU A 222 17.98 -10.24 -4.60
CA GLU A 222 19.19 -9.44 -4.81
C GLU A 222 18.94 -7.95 -4.51
N HIS A 223 17.76 -7.44 -4.87
CA HIS A 223 17.37 -6.06 -4.56
C HIS A 223 17.12 -5.82 -3.08
N LEU A 224 16.58 -6.81 -2.36
CA LEU A 224 16.22 -6.72 -0.95
C LEU A 224 17.34 -7.19 -0.01
N ALA A 225 18.45 -7.72 -0.53
CA ALA A 225 19.53 -8.29 0.26
C ALA A 225 20.10 -7.27 1.26
N ARG A 226 20.13 -7.66 2.54
CA ARG A 226 20.63 -6.83 3.65
C ARG A 226 21.87 -7.47 4.26
N PRO A 227 23.01 -6.76 4.35
CA PRO A 227 24.23 -7.29 4.96
C PRO A 227 24.04 -7.79 6.41
N ALA A 228 23.07 -7.23 7.14
CA ALA A 228 22.80 -7.56 8.54
C ALA A 228 21.78 -8.71 8.74
N CYS A 229 21.15 -9.22 7.68
CA CYS A 229 20.11 -10.24 7.79
C CYS A 229 20.64 -11.55 7.19
N ALA A 230 20.86 -12.56 8.05
CA ALA A 230 21.21 -13.90 7.61
C ALA A 230 19.97 -14.60 7.02
N GLY A 231 20.08 -15.21 5.83
CA GLY A 231 18.98 -15.91 5.14
C GLY A 231 18.39 -15.15 3.96
N SER A 232 17.27 -15.64 3.40
CA SER A 232 16.56 -14.95 2.31
C SER A 232 15.92 -13.65 2.83
N PRO A 233 16.06 -12.52 2.11
CA PRO A 233 15.38 -11.27 2.46
C PRO A 233 13.89 -11.26 2.07
N LEU A 234 13.42 -12.29 1.36
CA LEU A 234 12.00 -12.49 1.07
C LEU A 234 11.28 -13.10 2.28
N PRO A 235 9.96 -12.94 2.38
CA PRO A 235 9.19 -13.43 3.53
C PRO A 235 9.05 -14.96 3.60
N PHE A 236 9.56 -15.69 2.61
CA PHE A 236 9.28 -17.11 2.42
C PHE A 236 10.26 -17.99 3.20
N SER A 237 9.74 -18.71 4.20
CA SER A 237 10.49 -19.74 4.91
C SER A 237 10.40 -21.11 4.24
N ARG A 238 9.51 -21.26 3.26
CA ARG A 238 9.26 -22.50 2.51
C ARG A 238 8.61 -22.21 1.16
N VAL A 239 8.83 -23.09 0.20
CA VAL A 239 8.15 -23.10 -1.10
C VAL A 239 7.50 -24.47 -1.30
N ALA A 240 6.25 -24.47 -1.76
CA ALA A 240 5.55 -25.67 -2.20
C ALA A 240 5.11 -25.46 -3.66
N VAL A 241 5.37 -26.42 -4.53
CA VAL A 241 5.01 -26.37 -5.96
C VAL A 241 4.06 -27.51 -6.25
N LEU A 242 2.88 -27.21 -6.79
CA LEU A 242 1.94 -28.22 -7.26
C LEU A 242 1.91 -28.19 -8.79
N THR A 243 2.17 -29.35 -9.40
CA THR A 243 2.36 -29.48 -10.85
C THR A 243 1.31 -30.43 -11.46
N ASN A 244 0.98 -30.25 -12.75
CA ASN A 244 -0.03 -31.06 -13.45
C ASN A 244 0.34 -32.54 -13.67
N GLY A 245 1.57 -32.95 -13.37
CA GLY A 245 2.03 -34.32 -13.62
C GLY A 245 3.54 -34.49 -13.46
N ALA A 246 4.00 -35.75 -13.47
CA ALA A 246 5.39 -36.12 -13.23
C ALA A 246 6.39 -35.40 -14.15
N GLY A 247 6.05 -35.22 -15.43
CA GLY A 247 6.92 -34.50 -16.38
C GLY A 247 7.08 -33.01 -16.03
N SER A 248 6.01 -32.36 -15.54
CA SER A 248 6.06 -30.97 -15.08
C SER A 248 6.82 -30.86 -13.75
N ALA A 249 6.61 -31.81 -12.83
CA ALA A 249 7.38 -31.92 -11.58
C ALA A 249 8.90 -32.02 -11.85
N ALA A 250 9.31 -32.89 -12.78
CA ALA A 250 10.71 -33.03 -13.15
C ALA A 250 11.29 -31.73 -13.76
N ARG A 251 10.53 -31.04 -14.61
CA ARG A 251 10.94 -29.73 -15.17
C ARG A 251 11.09 -28.69 -14.08
N ALA A 252 10.12 -28.56 -13.17
CA ALA A 252 10.17 -27.64 -12.05
C ALA A 252 11.40 -27.93 -11.15
N ALA A 253 11.64 -29.19 -10.80
CA ALA A 253 12.81 -29.61 -10.04
C ALA A 253 14.12 -29.16 -10.71
N MET A 254 14.24 -29.40 -12.02
CA MET A 254 15.41 -28.98 -12.81
C MET A 254 15.57 -27.45 -12.84
N SER A 255 14.48 -26.68 -12.92
CA SER A 255 14.52 -25.23 -12.86
C SER A 255 15.08 -24.73 -11.52
N PHE A 256 14.64 -25.30 -10.40
CA PHE A 256 15.20 -24.98 -9.08
C PHE A 256 16.67 -25.37 -8.96
N LEU A 257 17.05 -26.57 -9.41
CA LEU A 257 18.45 -27.03 -9.38
C LEU A 257 19.39 -26.14 -10.21
N ARG A 258 18.93 -25.66 -11.38
CA ARG A 258 19.77 -24.86 -12.30
C ARG A 258 19.84 -23.39 -11.94
N ARG A 259 18.73 -22.79 -11.50
CA ARG A 259 18.60 -21.31 -11.40
C ARG A 259 18.70 -20.78 -9.98
N ALA A 260 18.51 -21.63 -8.98
CA ALA A 260 18.34 -21.25 -7.58
C ALA A 260 19.47 -21.76 -6.66
N THR A 261 20.64 -22.06 -7.24
CA THR A 261 21.80 -22.62 -6.53
C THR A 261 22.17 -21.81 -5.29
N GLY A 262 22.16 -22.46 -4.12
CA GLY A 262 22.58 -21.89 -2.83
C GLY A 262 21.49 -21.16 -2.03
N HIS A 263 20.34 -20.83 -2.62
CA HIS A 263 19.24 -20.13 -1.94
C HIS A 263 18.04 -21.02 -1.66
N PHE A 264 17.66 -21.85 -2.62
CA PHE A 264 16.57 -22.82 -2.46
C PHE A 264 17.12 -24.23 -2.39
N ARG A 265 16.43 -25.06 -1.63
CA ARG A 265 16.82 -26.45 -1.40
C ARG A 265 15.67 -27.37 -1.76
N LEU A 266 15.86 -28.14 -2.82
CA LEU A 266 14.87 -29.13 -3.23
C LEU A 266 14.75 -30.24 -2.18
N CYS A 267 13.53 -30.47 -1.71
CA CYS A 267 13.16 -31.57 -0.83
C CYS A 267 12.61 -32.73 -1.67
N ARG A 268 12.97 -33.96 -1.31
CA ARG A 268 12.70 -35.19 -2.12
C ARG A 268 11.21 -35.56 -2.19
N SER A 269 10.31 -34.89 -1.48
CA SER A 269 8.89 -35.23 -1.45
C SER A 269 8.21 -34.92 -2.80
N GLY A 270 7.99 -35.96 -3.62
CA GLY A 270 7.06 -35.95 -4.75
C GLY A 270 7.62 -36.21 -6.15
N LEU A 271 8.90 -36.57 -6.29
CA LEU A 271 9.42 -37.11 -7.55
C LEU A 271 9.10 -38.62 -7.68
N PRO A 272 8.72 -39.12 -8.87
CA PRO A 272 8.56 -40.56 -9.11
C PRO A 272 9.84 -41.33 -8.80
N GLU A 273 9.71 -42.53 -8.23
CA GLU A 273 10.78 -43.38 -7.67
C GLU A 273 11.86 -43.89 -8.67
N GLU A 274 11.98 -43.34 -9.89
CA GLU A 274 12.82 -43.94 -10.95
C GLU A 274 14.29 -43.47 -11.01
N GLU A 275 14.75 -42.57 -10.15
CA GLU A 275 16.19 -42.24 -10.03
C GLU A 275 16.73 -42.59 -8.63
N GLU A 276 17.25 -43.82 -8.51
CA GLU A 276 18.12 -44.27 -7.42
C GLU A 276 19.45 -43.49 -7.48
N ASP A 277 19.61 -42.42 -6.67
CA ASP A 277 20.89 -41.99 -6.03
C ASP A 277 20.83 -40.62 -5.30
N VAL A 278 19.67 -40.14 -4.83
CA VAL A 278 19.59 -38.84 -4.13
C VAL A 278 19.10 -39.01 -2.69
N ASP A 279 20.03 -38.99 -1.74
CA ASP A 279 19.82 -39.23 -0.30
C ASP A 279 18.60 -38.48 0.30
N SER A 280 17.73 -39.21 1.03
CA SER A 280 16.51 -38.70 1.68
C SER A 280 16.79 -37.82 2.91
N SER A 281 18.05 -37.72 3.33
CA SER A 281 18.55 -36.86 4.43
C SER A 281 18.60 -35.36 4.09
N LEU A 282 18.33 -34.96 2.85
CA LEU A 282 18.58 -33.60 2.34
C LEU A 282 17.69 -32.47 2.91
N CYS A 283 16.59 -32.77 3.62
CA CYS A 283 15.73 -31.71 4.21
C CYS A 283 16.14 -31.30 5.63
N ASP A 284 16.98 -32.07 6.32
CA ASP A 284 17.39 -31.76 7.70
C ASP A 284 18.87 -31.36 7.74
N GLY A 285 19.15 -30.11 8.13
CA GLY A 285 20.50 -29.65 8.50
C GLY A 285 21.31 -28.84 7.47
N SER A 286 20.80 -28.56 6.26
CA SER A 286 21.49 -27.73 5.25
C SER A 286 20.88 -26.32 5.08
N SER A 287 21.68 -25.37 4.56
CA SER A 287 21.28 -23.97 4.34
C SER A 287 20.39 -23.77 3.11
N GLY A 288 19.34 -22.95 3.22
CA GLY A 288 18.45 -22.55 2.11
C GLY A 288 16.97 -22.73 2.42
N VAL A 289 16.10 -22.10 1.61
CA VAL A 289 14.64 -22.22 1.73
C VAL A 289 14.19 -23.58 1.16
N PRO A 290 13.54 -24.47 1.94
CA PRO A 290 13.08 -25.76 1.46
C PRO A 290 11.98 -25.62 0.38
N VAL A 291 12.11 -26.40 -0.69
CA VAL A 291 11.18 -26.47 -1.83
C VAL A 291 10.63 -27.88 -1.95
N GLU A 292 9.31 -28.03 -1.88
CA GLU A 292 8.64 -29.31 -2.11
C GLU A 292 7.87 -29.28 -3.42
N ILE A 293 7.91 -30.38 -4.18
CA ILE A 293 7.25 -30.46 -5.48
C ILE A 293 6.28 -31.63 -5.47
N GLY A 294 4.99 -31.33 -5.47
CA GLY A 294 3.90 -32.29 -5.50
C GLY A 294 3.16 -32.34 -6.84
N LEU A 295 2.27 -33.32 -6.93
CA LEU A 295 1.31 -33.46 -8.02
C LEU A 295 -0.03 -32.83 -7.61
N ARG A 296 -0.60 -32.04 -8.51
CA ARG A 296 -1.94 -31.46 -8.41
C ARG A 296 -2.99 -32.52 -8.77
N ASP A 297 -4.14 -32.45 -8.11
CA ASP A 297 -5.37 -33.09 -8.58
C ASP A 297 -5.94 -32.30 -9.77
N THR A 298 -5.72 -32.80 -10.98
CA THR A 298 -6.17 -32.13 -12.22
C THR A 298 -7.66 -32.33 -12.52
N SER A 299 -8.41 -33.03 -11.66
CA SER A 299 -9.87 -33.15 -11.80
C SER A 299 -10.63 -31.90 -11.37
N VAL A 300 -9.95 -31.00 -10.64
CA VAL A 300 -10.48 -29.73 -10.15
C VAL A 300 -9.67 -28.55 -10.68
N SER A 301 -10.22 -27.34 -10.54
CA SER A 301 -9.50 -26.12 -10.93
C SER A 301 -8.23 -25.93 -10.08
N ALA A 302 -7.21 -25.26 -10.62
CA ALA A 302 -5.98 -24.99 -9.88
C ALA A 302 -6.18 -24.08 -8.65
N TRP A 303 -7.33 -23.40 -8.53
CA TRP A 303 -7.70 -22.72 -7.30
C TRP A 303 -7.73 -23.67 -6.11
N TRP A 304 -8.10 -24.93 -6.30
CA TRP A 304 -8.15 -25.94 -5.25
C TRP A 304 -6.79 -26.32 -4.67
N ASP A 305 -5.68 -25.91 -5.28
CA ASP A 305 -4.36 -26.01 -4.68
C ASP A 305 -4.33 -25.35 -3.29
N ILE A 306 -5.09 -24.26 -3.10
CA ILE A 306 -5.25 -23.62 -1.79
C ILE A 306 -5.76 -24.59 -0.72
N CYS A 307 -6.59 -25.56 -1.09
CA CYS A 307 -7.22 -26.53 -0.19
C CYS A 307 -6.46 -27.85 -0.09
N LYS A 308 -5.71 -28.24 -1.14
CA LYS A 308 -5.02 -29.53 -1.21
C LYS A 308 -3.53 -29.44 -0.84
N ALA A 309 -2.92 -28.25 -0.89
CA ALA A 309 -1.52 -28.07 -0.52
C ALA A 309 -1.27 -28.35 0.97
N ASN A 310 -0.23 -29.12 1.24
CA ASN A 310 0.31 -29.36 2.58
C ASN A 310 1.15 -28.15 3.01
N ILE A 311 0.60 -27.32 3.90
CA ILE A 311 1.23 -26.09 4.37
C ILE A 311 1.33 -26.17 5.89
N SER A 312 2.56 -26.08 6.40
CA SER A 312 2.86 -26.17 7.84
C SER A 312 3.11 -24.81 8.51
N THR A 313 3.26 -23.74 7.72
CA THR A 313 3.42 -22.37 8.24
C THR A 313 2.08 -21.76 8.61
N ASP A 314 2.07 -20.80 9.54
CA ASP A 314 0.86 -20.07 9.94
C ASP A 314 0.20 -19.32 8.79
N TRP A 315 1.02 -18.83 7.86
CA TRP A 315 0.58 -18.06 6.71
C TRP A 315 1.10 -18.66 5.40
N PHE A 316 0.39 -18.42 4.31
CA PHE A 316 0.91 -18.70 2.96
C PHE A 316 0.34 -17.74 1.91
N MET A 317 1.06 -17.60 0.80
CA MET A 317 0.64 -16.88 -0.39
C MET A 317 0.57 -17.87 -1.55
N GLN A 318 -0.50 -17.80 -2.36
CA GLN A 318 -0.62 -18.61 -3.58
C GLN A 318 -0.34 -17.76 -4.82
N VAL A 319 0.51 -18.26 -5.71
CA VAL A 319 0.78 -17.67 -7.03
C VAL A 319 0.72 -18.75 -8.12
N THR A 320 0.61 -18.35 -9.38
CA THR A 320 0.80 -19.25 -10.52
C THR A 320 2.24 -19.22 -11.02
N SER A 321 2.62 -20.18 -11.88
CA SER A 321 3.92 -20.16 -12.59
C SER A 321 4.10 -18.91 -13.47
N ASP A 322 3.01 -18.30 -13.95
CA ASP A 322 3.03 -17.06 -14.75
C ASP A 322 3.32 -15.79 -13.95
N PHE A 323 3.28 -15.88 -12.62
CA PHE A 323 3.43 -14.71 -11.77
C PHE A 323 4.84 -14.13 -11.84
N THR A 324 4.96 -12.80 -11.76
CA THR A 324 6.26 -12.13 -11.66
C THR A 324 6.26 -11.19 -10.46
N LEU A 325 7.33 -11.26 -9.68
CA LEU A 325 7.52 -10.37 -8.55
C LEU A 325 8.21 -9.08 -9.01
N ALA A 326 7.71 -7.94 -8.54
CA ALA A 326 8.45 -6.69 -8.64
C ALA A 326 9.76 -6.79 -7.82
N ARG A 327 10.83 -6.13 -8.27
CA ARG A 327 12.13 -6.17 -7.55
C ARG A 327 12.00 -5.66 -6.12
N ASN A 328 11.16 -4.65 -5.90
CA ASN A 328 10.87 -4.07 -4.60
C ASN A 328 9.67 -4.73 -3.90
N PHE A 329 9.45 -6.04 -4.13
CA PHE A 329 8.30 -6.79 -3.63
C PHE A 329 7.97 -6.50 -2.16
N LYS A 330 6.70 -6.20 -1.89
CA LYS A 330 6.13 -5.92 -0.57
C LYS A 330 4.81 -6.65 -0.45
N LEU A 331 4.62 -7.33 0.67
CA LEU A 331 3.30 -7.78 1.08
C LEU A 331 2.73 -6.73 2.03
N PRO A 332 1.57 -6.15 1.71
CA PRO A 332 0.95 -5.17 2.58
C PRO A 332 0.45 -5.86 3.85
N VAL A 333 1.08 -5.51 4.96
CA VAL A 333 0.73 -6.01 6.29
C VAL A 333 0.70 -4.89 7.30
N ASP A 334 -0.01 -5.16 8.38
CA ASP A 334 -0.16 -4.30 9.54
C ASP A 334 0.01 -5.12 10.82
N THR A 335 -0.01 -4.45 11.96
CA THR A 335 -0.05 -5.07 13.28
C THR A 335 -1.30 -4.66 14.04
N ASP A 336 -1.74 -5.56 14.92
CA ASP A 336 -2.69 -5.17 15.95
C ASP A 336 -2.10 -4.07 16.85
N ALA A 337 -2.95 -3.37 17.60
CA ALA A 337 -2.52 -2.25 18.44
C ALA A 337 -1.43 -2.64 19.46
N ALA A 338 -1.42 -3.90 19.90
CA ALA A 338 -0.46 -4.45 20.85
C ALA A 338 0.87 -4.88 20.21
N GLY A 339 0.99 -4.93 18.88
CA GLY A 339 2.17 -5.47 18.20
C GLY A 339 2.37 -6.97 18.41
N THR A 340 1.31 -7.70 18.75
CA THR A 340 1.33 -9.13 19.04
C THR A 340 0.97 -10.00 17.85
N ARG A 341 0.22 -9.47 16.88
CA ARG A 341 -0.27 -10.23 15.72
C ARG A 341 -0.09 -9.48 14.41
N LEU A 342 0.31 -10.21 13.37
CA LEU A 342 0.34 -9.75 11.99
C LEU A 342 -1.08 -9.74 11.38
N LEU A 343 -1.41 -8.67 10.67
CA LEU A 343 -2.68 -8.48 9.98
C LEU A 343 -2.41 -8.26 8.48
N PRO A 344 -2.62 -9.25 7.61
CA PRO A 344 -2.48 -9.03 6.17
C PRO A 344 -3.57 -8.09 5.68
N ILE A 345 -3.18 -7.17 4.78
CA ILE A 345 -4.11 -6.27 4.11
C ILE A 345 -4.28 -6.78 2.69
N SER A 346 -5.51 -7.00 2.25
CA SER A 346 -5.78 -7.29 0.84
C SER A 346 -6.60 -6.16 0.25
N PRO A 347 -6.12 -5.50 -0.82
CA PRO A 347 -6.95 -4.56 -1.56
C PRO A 347 -8.06 -5.30 -2.29
N PHE A 348 -9.14 -4.58 -2.57
CA PHE A 348 -10.32 -5.10 -3.23
C PHE A 348 -10.91 -4.07 -4.20
N LEU A 349 -11.71 -4.58 -5.13
CA LEU A 349 -12.60 -3.78 -5.95
C LEU A 349 -14.03 -3.98 -5.48
N ASP A 350 -14.76 -2.88 -5.30
CA ASP A 350 -16.19 -2.96 -5.07
C ASP A 350 -16.90 -3.47 -6.33
N PHE A 351 -17.90 -4.32 -6.15
CA PHE A 351 -18.72 -4.90 -7.22
C PHE A 351 -19.30 -3.83 -8.15
N ASP A 352 -19.73 -2.70 -7.58
CA ASP A 352 -20.35 -1.60 -8.34
C ASP A 352 -19.35 -0.66 -9.00
N SER A 353 -18.04 -0.82 -8.74
CA SER A 353 -16.99 -0.02 -9.37
C SER A 353 -16.99 -0.17 -10.90
N GLU A 354 -16.72 0.92 -11.61
CA GLU A 354 -16.49 0.92 -13.06
C GLU A 354 -15.30 0.03 -13.45
N SER A 355 -14.35 -0.15 -12.53
CA SER A 355 -13.19 -1.03 -12.72
C SER A 355 -13.48 -2.52 -12.48
N CYS A 356 -14.62 -2.87 -11.87
CA CYS A 356 -15.04 -4.26 -11.73
C CYS A 356 -15.75 -4.72 -13.02
N GLY A 357 -14.96 -5.33 -13.91
CA GLY A 357 -15.44 -5.88 -15.18
C GLY A 357 -16.28 -7.16 -15.01
N ARG A 358 -16.56 -7.84 -16.13
CA ARG A 358 -17.42 -9.04 -16.17
C ARG A 358 -16.93 -10.15 -15.22
N GLU A 359 -15.66 -10.54 -15.32
CA GLU A 359 -15.10 -11.65 -14.53
C GLU A 359 -15.18 -11.38 -13.02
N CYS A 360 -14.82 -10.16 -12.60
CA CYS A 360 -14.98 -9.67 -11.23
C CYS A 360 -16.44 -9.79 -10.73
N ARG A 361 -17.41 -9.32 -11.53
CA ARG A 361 -18.84 -9.37 -11.17
C ARG A 361 -19.39 -10.78 -11.13
N ASP A 362 -18.97 -11.64 -12.05
CA ASP A 362 -19.40 -13.03 -12.11
C ASP A 362 -18.90 -13.81 -10.90
N GLU A 363 -17.64 -13.60 -10.49
CA GLU A 363 -17.07 -14.21 -9.29
C GLU A 363 -17.81 -13.78 -8.02
N VAL A 364 -18.02 -12.47 -7.82
CA VAL A 364 -18.76 -11.96 -6.66
C VAL A 364 -20.20 -12.51 -6.63
N SER A 365 -20.85 -12.64 -7.78
CA SER A 365 -22.20 -13.18 -7.87
C SER A 365 -22.27 -14.65 -7.46
N ARG A 366 -21.28 -15.48 -7.84
CA ARG A 366 -21.16 -16.87 -7.37
C ARG A 366 -20.92 -16.94 -5.85
N VAL A 367 -20.05 -16.07 -5.33
CA VAL A 367 -19.77 -15.98 -3.89
C VAL A 367 -21.01 -15.55 -3.09
N ARG A 368 -21.83 -14.64 -3.64
CA ARG A 368 -23.14 -14.28 -3.05
C ARG A 368 -24.08 -15.46 -2.94
N ALA A 369 -24.17 -16.26 -3.99
CA ALA A 369 -25.06 -17.41 -4.04
C ALA A 369 -24.61 -18.54 -3.11
N GLY A 370 -23.30 -18.81 -3.01
CA GLY A 370 -22.77 -19.98 -2.31
C GLY A 370 -22.25 -19.74 -0.89
N ILE A 371 -21.79 -18.52 -0.56
CA ILE A 371 -21.02 -18.28 0.66
C ILE A 371 -21.64 -17.18 1.53
N LEU A 372 -21.73 -15.95 1.00
CA LEU A 372 -22.15 -14.76 1.74
C LEU A 372 -23.04 -13.87 0.86
N PRO A 373 -24.37 -13.86 1.04
CA PRO A 373 -25.30 -13.07 0.21
C PRO A 373 -25.00 -11.57 0.15
N ALA A 374 -24.38 -11.02 1.19
CA ALA A 374 -24.01 -9.60 1.29
C ALA A 374 -22.65 -9.27 0.66
N ALA A 375 -21.89 -10.24 0.15
CA ALA A 375 -20.55 -10.00 -0.41
C ALA A 375 -20.59 -8.93 -1.51
N ASN A 376 -19.68 -7.96 -1.46
CA ASN A 376 -19.64 -6.85 -2.43
C ASN A 376 -18.23 -6.52 -2.93
N ARG A 377 -17.24 -7.34 -2.58
CA ARG A 377 -15.82 -7.06 -2.81
C ARG A 377 -15.20 -8.20 -3.60
N HIS A 378 -14.36 -7.87 -4.57
CA HIS A 378 -13.52 -8.79 -5.32
C HIS A 378 -12.06 -8.58 -4.92
N TYR A 379 -11.34 -9.66 -4.62
CA TYR A 379 -9.97 -9.61 -4.10
C TYR A 379 -8.98 -10.25 -5.09
N LEU A 380 -7.85 -9.58 -5.30
CA LEU A 380 -6.81 -10.05 -6.23
C LEU A 380 -5.81 -11.01 -5.55
N GLN A 381 -5.44 -12.07 -6.26
CA GLN A 381 -4.47 -13.07 -5.80
C GLN A 381 -3.11 -12.48 -5.44
N ALA A 382 -2.62 -11.51 -6.24
CA ALA A 382 -1.26 -10.98 -6.16
C ALA A 382 -0.86 -10.37 -4.80
N GLN A 383 -1.83 -10.02 -3.97
CA GLN A 383 -1.64 -9.36 -2.66
C GLN A 383 -2.32 -10.13 -1.52
N THR A 384 -2.88 -11.31 -1.81
CA THR A 384 -3.62 -12.09 -0.83
C THR A 384 -2.68 -13.00 -0.05
N VAL A 385 -2.79 -12.94 1.27
CA VAL A 385 -2.14 -13.87 2.21
C VAL A 385 -3.22 -14.57 3.03
N TYR A 386 -3.10 -15.89 3.15
CA TYR A 386 -4.06 -16.76 3.82
C TYR A 386 -3.53 -17.22 5.16
N ARG A 387 -4.40 -17.28 6.17
CA ARG A 387 -4.09 -17.92 7.45
C ARG A 387 -4.41 -19.40 7.33
N THR A 388 -3.44 -20.27 7.63
CA THR A 388 -3.54 -21.70 7.32
C THR A 388 -4.69 -22.38 8.06
N ASP A 389 -4.92 -22.06 9.33
CA ASP A 389 -6.03 -22.56 10.15
C ASP A 389 -7.41 -22.16 9.57
N VAL A 390 -7.58 -20.88 9.22
CA VAL A 390 -8.82 -20.34 8.63
C VAL A 390 -9.05 -20.95 7.26
N ARG A 391 -7.99 -21.09 6.45
CA ARG A 391 -8.06 -21.78 5.17
C ARG A 391 -8.60 -23.20 5.35
N SER A 392 -8.12 -23.95 6.34
CA SER A 392 -8.57 -25.33 6.56
C SER A 392 -10.04 -25.41 6.97
N GLU A 393 -10.55 -24.43 7.70
CA GLU A 393 -11.99 -24.30 7.99
C GLU A 393 -12.80 -23.91 6.76
N PHE A 394 -12.32 -22.91 6.02
CA PHE A 394 -12.91 -22.44 4.77
C PHE A 394 -13.05 -23.58 3.74
N CYS A 395 -11.98 -24.32 3.48
CA CYS A 395 -11.97 -25.39 2.49
C CYS A 395 -12.96 -26.51 2.82
N ARG A 396 -13.02 -26.94 4.10
CA ARG A 396 -14.02 -27.94 4.54
C ARG A 396 -15.44 -27.43 4.38
N ALA A 397 -15.69 -26.18 4.73
CA ALA A 397 -17.01 -25.57 4.58
C ALA A 397 -17.41 -25.39 3.11
N LEU A 398 -16.45 -25.06 2.23
CA LEU A 398 -16.68 -24.90 0.81
C LEU A 398 -16.94 -26.23 0.11
N GLU A 399 -16.19 -27.29 0.43
CA GLU A 399 -16.44 -28.65 -0.07
C GLU A 399 -17.87 -29.09 0.26
N ALA A 400 -18.27 -28.96 1.53
CA ALA A 400 -19.62 -29.30 1.95
C ALA A 400 -20.71 -28.44 1.27
N ALA A 401 -20.43 -27.16 1.01
CA ALA A 401 -21.38 -26.29 0.30
C ALA A 401 -21.50 -26.66 -1.17
N ASN A 402 -20.38 -26.95 -1.84
CA ASN A 402 -20.34 -27.26 -3.27
C ASN A 402 -21.04 -28.57 -3.63
N GLU A 403 -21.18 -29.51 -2.69
CA GLU A 403 -22.02 -30.72 -2.88
C GLU A 403 -23.51 -30.39 -3.10
N LEU A 404 -23.96 -29.20 -2.65
CA LEU A 404 -25.37 -28.79 -2.67
C LEU A 404 -25.66 -27.67 -3.68
N LEU A 405 -24.62 -27.04 -4.24
CA LEU A 405 -24.78 -25.91 -5.15
C LEU A 405 -24.93 -26.38 -6.61
N PRO A 406 -25.87 -25.79 -7.38
CA PRO A 406 -26.01 -26.11 -8.80
C PRO A 406 -24.79 -25.65 -9.61
N ASP A 407 -24.15 -24.56 -9.18
CA ASP A 407 -22.88 -24.06 -9.72
C ASP A 407 -21.85 -23.98 -8.57
N PRO A 408 -20.89 -24.93 -8.51
CA PRO A 408 -19.83 -24.92 -7.50
C PRO A 408 -19.00 -23.64 -7.53
N VAL A 409 -18.58 -23.20 -6.35
CA VAL A 409 -17.73 -22.02 -6.16
C VAL A 409 -16.28 -22.47 -5.98
N ASP A 410 -15.37 -21.91 -6.78
CA ASP A 410 -13.93 -22.13 -6.61
C ASP A 410 -13.41 -21.41 -5.34
N PRO A 411 -12.37 -21.93 -4.67
CA PRO A 411 -11.79 -21.34 -3.47
C PRO A 411 -10.89 -20.12 -3.79
N THR A 412 -11.44 -19.13 -4.48
CA THR A 412 -10.74 -17.88 -4.84
C THR A 412 -10.44 -17.01 -3.61
N PRO A 413 -9.56 -16.00 -3.72
CA PRO A 413 -9.40 -14.98 -2.67
C PRO A 413 -10.73 -14.37 -2.22
N THR A 414 -11.63 -14.08 -3.18
CA THR A 414 -12.95 -13.51 -2.89
C THR A 414 -13.81 -14.45 -2.05
N ALA A 415 -13.84 -15.74 -2.39
CA ALA A 415 -14.58 -16.75 -1.64
C ALA A 415 -14.04 -16.89 -0.21
N TYR A 416 -12.70 -16.90 -0.04
CA TYR A 416 -12.06 -16.98 1.26
C TYR A 416 -12.39 -15.77 2.15
N PHE A 417 -12.25 -14.54 1.65
CA PHE A 417 -12.56 -13.35 2.44
C PHE A 417 -14.05 -13.19 2.74
N ALA A 418 -14.93 -13.60 1.82
CA ALA A 418 -16.37 -13.66 2.09
C ALA A 418 -16.71 -14.68 3.20
N TYR A 419 -16.02 -15.83 3.23
CA TYR A 419 -16.15 -16.78 4.32
C TYR A 419 -15.66 -16.19 5.65
N MET A 420 -14.51 -15.51 5.65
CA MET A 420 -14.00 -14.82 6.84
C MET A 420 -15.02 -13.79 7.36
N GLU A 421 -15.57 -12.95 6.48
CA GLU A 421 -16.59 -11.96 6.85
C GLU A 421 -17.85 -12.63 7.43
N ARG A 422 -18.26 -13.77 6.87
CA ARG A 422 -19.39 -14.54 7.39
C ARG A 422 -19.16 -15.08 8.80
N VAL A 423 -17.94 -15.56 9.09
CA VAL A 423 -17.63 -16.27 10.36
C VAL A 423 -17.14 -15.31 11.45
N ILE A 424 -16.37 -14.29 11.08
CA ILE A 424 -15.75 -13.32 12.00
C ILE A 424 -16.60 -12.05 12.12
N GLY A 425 -17.47 -11.76 11.14
CA GLY A 425 -18.17 -10.49 10.98
C GLY A 425 -17.36 -9.47 10.17
N ASP A 426 -17.97 -8.34 9.85
CA ASP A 426 -17.26 -7.22 9.21
C ASP A 426 -16.27 -6.59 10.20
N VAL A 427 -15.00 -6.97 10.06
CA VAL A 427 -13.86 -6.48 10.87
C VAL A 427 -13.60 -4.98 10.66
N GLY A 428 -14.35 -4.30 9.77
CA GLY A 428 -14.24 -2.87 9.49
C GLY A 428 -15.16 -1.93 10.28
N SER A 429 -16.05 -2.44 11.15
CA SER A 429 -17.07 -1.58 11.78
C SER A 429 -16.58 -0.72 12.96
N GLU A 430 -15.38 -0.95 13.52
CA GLU A 430 -14.81 -0.10 14.57
C GLU A 430 -14.05 1.15 14.06
N GLN A 431 -13.96 1.35 12.73
CA GLN A 431 -13.36 2.56 12.12
C GLN A 431 -14.31 3.34 11.21
N ARG A 432 -15.63 3.27 11.44
CA ARG A 432 -16.48 4.39 11.01
C ARG A 432 -16.13 5.58 11.89
N ALA A 433 -15.55 6.61 11.29
CA ALA A 433 -15.52 7.94 11.90
C ALA A 433 -16.91 8.20 12.52
N PRO A 434 -16.98 8.77 13.75
CA PRO A 434 -18.26 9.16 14.31
C PRO A 434 -19.02 9.94 13.24
N PRO A 435 -20.32 9.68 13.02
CA PRO A 435 -21.08 10.43 12.03
C PRO A 435 -20.84 11.90 12.33
N LEU A 436 -20.41 12.64 11.30
CA LEU A 436 -20.26 14.09 11.38
C LEU A 436 -21.48 14.62 12.12
N PRO A 437 -21.32 15.43 13.19
CA PRO A 437 -22.45 16.02 13.86
C PRO A 437 -23.31 16.66 12.76
N ALA A 438 -24.57 16.22 12.69
CA ALA A 438 -25.49 16.66 11.65
C ALA A 438 -25.35 18.18 11.50
N SER A 439 -25.04 18.63 10.28
CA SER A 439 -24.98 20.05 9.98
C SER A 439 -26.15 20.74 10.66
N PRO A 440 -25.93 21.82 11.43
CA PRO A 440 -27.04 22.51 12.06
C PRO A 440 -28.02 22.88 10.95
N ARG A 441 -29.27 22.43 11.09
CA ARG A 441 -30.35 22.80 10.19
C ARG A 441 -30.26 24.32 9.98
N PRO A 442 -30.43 24.82 8.74
CA PRO A 442 -30.56 26.25 8.55
C PRO A 442 -31.66 26.74 9.50
N SER A 443 -31.28 27.67 10.37
CA SER A 443 -32.17 28.37 11.26
C SER A 443 -33.35 28.88 10.43
N THR A 444 -34.51 28.26 10.62
CA THR A 444 -35.76 28.86 10.18
C THR A 444 -35.95 30.09 11.05
N SER A 445 -35.77 31.27 10.46
CA SER A 445 -36.19 32.53 11.05
C SER A 445 -37.63 32.39 11.57
N PRO A 446 -37.93 32.86 12.78
CA PRO A 446 -39.32 32.86 13.25
C PRO A 446 -40.16 33.75 12.33
N PRO A 447 -41.44 33.40 12.09
CA PRO A 447 -42.32 34.23 11.29
C PRO A 447 -42.49 35.61 11.97
N PRO A 448 -42.73 36.67 11.18
CA PRO A 448 -42.92 38.00 11.75
C PRO A 448 -44.15 38.00 12.69
N PRO A 449 -44.14 38.82 13.76
CA PRO A 449 -45.24 38.85 14.70
C PRO A 449 -46.51 39.37 14.01
N SER A 450 -47.63 38.70 14.29
CA SER A 450 -48.96 39.09 13.85
C SER A 450 -49.29 40.53 14.29
N PRO A 451 -49.98 41.33 13.45
CA PRO A 451 -50.35 42.69 13.81
C PRO A 451 -51.33 42.68 15.00
N SER A 452 -51.07 43.56 15.98
CA SER A 452 -51.88 43.70 17.19
C SER A 452 -53.30 44.19 16.87
N PRO A 453 -54.32 43.76 17.65
CA PRO A 453 -55.70 44.21 17.44
C PRO A 453 -55.87 45.68 17.84
N SER A 454 -56.59 46.43 17.01
CA SER A 454 -56.95 47.82 17.28
C SER A 454 -57.84 47.94 18.52
N PRO A 455 -57.67 48.98 19.36
CA PRO A 455 -58.51 49.17 20.54
C PRO A 455 -59.92 49.65 20.15
N PRO A 456 -60.97 49.26 20.90
CA PRO A 456 -62.32 49.76 20.68
C PRO A 456 -62.44 51.24 21.13
N PRO A 457 -63.34 52.03 20.50
CA PRO A 457 -63.48 53.44 20.80
C PRO A 457 -64.17 53.68 22.15
N SER A 458 -63.72 54.72 22.87
CA SER A 458 -64.36 55.18 24.10
C SER A 458 -65.70 55.87 23.78
N PRO A 459 -66.82 55.50 24.44
CA PRO A 459 -68.04 56.30 24.44
C PRO A 459 -67.95 57.47 25.46
N PRO A 460 -68.85 58.48 25.35
CA PRO A 460 -68.60 59.88 25.74
C PRO A 460 -68.46 60.16 27.24
#